data_AF-A0AAE3MFZ3-F1
#
_entry.id   AF-A0AAE3MFZ3-F1
#
_cell.length_a   1.000
_cell.length_b   1.000
_cell.length_c   1.000
_cell.angle_alpha   90.00
_cell.angle_beta   90.00
_cell.angle_gamma   90.00
#
_symmetry.space_group_name_H-M   'P 1'
#
loop_
_entity.id
_entity.type
_entity.pdbx_description
1 polymer ?
#
loop_
_entity_poly.entity_id
_entity_poly.type
_entity_poly.pdbx_seq_one_letter_code
_entity_poly.pdbx_strand_id
1 'polypeptide(L)'
;MTKLSKILNFVLYALIAVTVVFTIMFYTGGDVAGETYQTPVYTDMILNWAKALVFATAIIAILFEIFHLVLNPKNAVRTLISIGALIVIALISYSLADGTPMELGGYEGSDNVPSMLKLAGAFLYGTYILLAVVVGAILVSEVSKVFK
;
A
#
# COMPACT_ATOMS: atom_id res chain seq x y z
N MET A 1 18.70 -14.29 22.17
CA MET A 1 17.35 -14.47 21.57
C MET A 1 16.30 -14.53 22.66
N THR A 2 15.30 -13.62 22.62
CA THR A 2 14.13 -13.66 23.52
C THR A 2 13.23 -14.86 23.19
N LYS A 3 12.37 -15.30 24.14
CA LYS A 3 11.41 -16.39 23.89
C LYS A 3 10.54 -16.12 22.65
N LEU A 4 10.09 -14.87 22.48
CA LEU A 4 9.33 -14.44 21.31
C LEU A 4 10.12 -14.59 20.00
N SER A 5 11.38 -14.13 19.96
CA SER A 5 12.22 -14.25 18.75
C SER A 5 12.45 -15.70 18.32
N LYS A 6 12.50 -16.64 19.27
CA LYS A 6 12.60 -18.07 18.95
C LYS A 6 11.32 -18.58 18.29
N ILE A 7 10.15 -18.25 18.85
CA ILE A 7 8.84 -18.67 18.30
C ILE A 7 8.65 -18.09 16.89
N LEU A 8 8.91 -16.80 16.70
CA LEU A 8 8.78 -16.16 15.39
C LEU A 8 9.71 -16.80 14.35
N ASN A 9 10.94 -17.15 14.73
CA ASN A 9 11.85 -17.85 13.82
C ASN A 9 11.34 -19.25 13.45
N PHE A 10 10.76 -20.01 14.39
CA PHE A 10 10.15 -21.31 14.07
C PHE A 10 8.98 -21.17 13.09
N VAL A 11 8.09 -20.20 13.31
CA VAL A 11 6.98 -19.92 12.39
C VAL A 11 7.51 -19.52 11.02
N LEU A 12 8.50 -18.62 10.96
CA LEU A 12 9.13 -18.20 9.71
C LEU A 12 9.70 -19.38 8.94
N TYR A 13 10.48 -20.25 9.60
CA TYR A 13 11.06 -21.43 8.94
C TYR A 13 9.99 -22.42 8.47
N ALA A 14 8.89 -22.58 9.22
CA ALA A 14 7.77 -23.41 8.78
C ALA A 14 7.10 -22.85 7.52
N LEU A 15 6.83 -21.53 7.49
CA LEU A 15 6.24 -20.89 6.30
C LEU A 15 7.17 -20.98 5.08
N ILE A 16 8.47 -20.81 5.28
CA ILE A 16 9.48 -20.97 4.22
C ILE A 16 9.48 -22.42 3.74
N ALA A 17 9.49 -23.40 4.64
CA ALA A 17 9.50 -24.82 4.27
C ALA A 17 8.27 -25.19 3.41
N VAL A 18 7.07 -24.76 3.81
CA VAL A 18 5.83 -24.98 3.03
C VAL A 18 5.92 -24.30 1.66
N THR A 19 6.43 -23.06 1.63
CA THR A 19 6.60 -22.32 0.37
C THR A 19 7.56 -23.05 -0.56
N VAL A 20 8.70 -23.53 -0.07
CA VAL A 20 9.67 -24.31 -0.85
C VAL A 20 9.05 -25.58 -1.40
N VAL A 21 8.25 -26.31 -0.60
CA VAL A 21 7.54 -27.51 -1.08
C VAL A 21 6.62 -27.16 -2.24
N PHE A 22 5.79 -26.11 -2.12
CA PHE A 22 4.89 -25.71 -3.19
C PHE A 22 5.63 -25.19 -4.42
N THR A 23 6.76 -24.51 -4.24
CA THR A 23 7.62 -24.08 -5.34
C THR A 23 8.23 -25.28 -6.08
N ILE A 24 8.74 -26.29 -5.36
CA ILE A 24 9.26 -27.51 -5.98
C ILE A 24 8.15 -28.18 -6.78
N MET A 25 6.98 -28.40 -6.17
CA MET A 25 5.82 -28.98 -6.85
C MET A 25 5.44 -28.19 -8.10
N PHE A 26 5.42 -26.86 -8.05
CA PHE A 26 5.13 -26.02 -9.20
C PHE A 26 6.11 -26.24 -10.36
N TYR A 27 7.43 -26.27 -10.10
CA TYR A 27 8.42 -26.42 -11.16
C TYR A 27 8.65 -27.86 -11.64
N THR A 28 8.41 -28.86 -10.79
CA THR A 28 8.70 -30.27 -11.12
C THR A 28 7.45 -31.11 -11.34
N GLY A 29 6.26 -30.55 -11.16
CA GLY A 29 4.97 -31.25 -11.20
C GLY A 29 4.41 -31.53 -12.59
N GLY A 30 5.09 -31.05 -13.64
CA GLY A 30 4.62 -31.16 -15.02
C GLY A 30 3.49 -30.19 -15.35
N ASP A 31 2.96 -30.32 -16.56
CA ASP A 31 1.96 -29.42 -17.14
C ASP A 31 0.62 -30.12 -17.34
N VAL A 32 -0.47 -29.33 -17.32
CA VAL A 32 -1.83 -29.82 -17.57
C VAL A 32 -1.97 -30.22 -19.05
N ALA A 33 -2.46 -31.44 -19.28
CA ALA A 33 -2.64 -31.96 -20.63
C ALA A 33 -3.80 -31.27 -21.35
N GLY A 34 -3.57 -30.87 -22.61
CA GLY A 34 -4.61 -30.27 -23.47
C GLY A 34 -4.68 -28.74 -23.42
N GLU A 35 -3.80 -28.09 -22.66
CA GLU A 35 -3.69 -26.63 -22.62
C GLU A 35 -2.86 -26.08 -23.80
N THR A 36 -3.30 -24.95 -24.37
CA THR A 36 -2.62 -24.27 -25.49
C THR A 36 -1.26 -23.71 -25.07
N TYR A 37 -1.10 -23.35 -23.79
CA TYR A 37 0.12 -22.80 -23.22
C TYR A 37 0.64 -23.70 -22.10
N GLN A 38 1.96 -23.68 -21.89
CA GLN A 38 2.60 -24.40 -20.80
C GLN A 38 2.01 -23.93 -19.46
N THR A 39 1.25 -24.81 -18.81
CA THR A 39 0.49 -24.48 -17.60
C THR A 39 0.81 -25.51 -16.53
N PRO A 40 1.66 -25.16 -15.54
CA PRO A 40 2.06 -26.10 -14.49
C PRO A 40 0.86 -26.57 -13.66
N VAL A 41 0.81 -27.87 -13.34
CA VAL A 41 -0.31 -28.50 -12.63
C VAL A 41 -0.59 -27.86 -11.27
N TYR A 42 0.44 -27.36 -10.59
CA TYR A 42 0.33 -26.81 -9.23
C TYR A 42 0.27 -25.27 -9.17
N THR A 43 -0.02 -24.61 -10.29
CA THR A 43 -0.17 -23.14 -10.35
C THR A 43 -1.19 -22.62 -9.35
N ASP A 44 -2.36 -23.25 -9.26
CA ASP A 44 -3.41 -22.83 -8.33
C ASP A 44 -2.99 -23.01 -6.87
N MET A 45 -2.22 -24.04 -6.57
CA MET A 45 -1.78 -24.33 -5.20
C MET A 45 -0.84 -23.25 -4.68
N ILE A 46 0.18 -22.86 -5.47
CA ILE A 46 1.12 -21.81 -5.08
C ILE A 46 0.45 -20.43 -5.05
N LEU A 47 -0.48 -20.15 -5.97
CA LEU A 47 -1.23 -18.90 -5.96
C LEU A 47 -2.16 -18.79 -4.75
N ASN A 48 -2.86 -19.87 -4.39
CA ASN A 48 -3.73 -19.87 -3.23
C ASN A 48 -2.94 -19.76 -1.92
N TRP A 49 -1.76 -20.37 -1.84
CA TRP A 49 -0.84 -20.17 -0.72
C TRP A 49 -0.35 -18.73 -0.61
N ALA A 50 0.08 -18.12 -1.72
CA ALA A 50 0.50 -16.73 -1.75
C ALA A 50 -0.63 -15.78 -1.32
N LYS A 51 -1.85 -15.99 -1.83
CA LYS A 51 -3.04 -15.25 -1.39
C LYS A 51 -3.25 -15.40 0.12
N ALA A 52 -3.21 -16.63 0.65
CA ALA A 52 -3.37 -16.89 2.07
C ALA A 52 -2.34 -16.13 2.93
N LEU A 53 -1.06 -16.14 2.53
CA LEU A 53 0.00 -15.40 3.21
C LEU A 53 -0.25 -13.88 3.19
N VAL A 54 -0.64 -13.32 2.04
CA VAL A 54 -0.94 -11.89 1.89
C VAL A 54 -2.13 -11.51 2.78
N PHE A 55 -3.23 -12.26 2.73
CA PHE A 55 -4.42 -11.97 3.55
C PHE A 55 -4.11 -12.10 5.04
N ALA A 56 -3.41 -13.16 5.46
CA ALA A 56 -3.01 -13.34 6.85
C ALA A 56 -2.12 -12.18 7.33
N THR A 57 -1.13 -11.79 6.53
CA THR A 57 -0.23 -10.68 6.87
C THR A 57 -0.98 -9.35 6.97
N ALA A 58 -1.87 -9.06 6.01
CA ALA A 58 -2.69 -7.85 6.03
C ALA A 58 -3.57 -7.79 7.28
N ILE A 59 -4.25 -8.90 7.63
CA ILE A 59 -5.08 -8.98 8.84
C ILE A 59 -4.22 -8.75 10.09
N ILE A 60 -3.09 -9.44 10.21
CA ILE A 60 -2.18 -9.32 11.36
C ILE A 60 -1.65 -7.88 11.48
N ALA A 61 -1.25 -7.25 10.39
CA ALA A 61 -0.77 -5.88 10.36
C ALA A 61 -1.85 -4.89 10.83
N ILE A 62 -3.06 -5.01 10.30
CA ILE A 62 -4.19 -4.16 10.69
C ILE A 62 -4.52 -4.35 12.18
N LEU A 63 -4.59 -5.61 12.65
CA LEU A 63 -4.86 -5.89 14.05
C LEU A 63 -3.78 -5.31 14.95
N PHE A 64 -2.50 -5.50 14.63
CA PHE A 64 -1.40 -4.94 15.41
C PHE A 64 -1.44 -3.42 15.45
N GLU A 65 -1.73 -2.75 14.33
CA GLU A 65 -1.87 -1.30 14.29
C GLU A 65 -3.03 -0.83 15.17
N ILE A 66 -4.20 -1.48 15.08
CA ILE A 66 -5.35 -1.16 15.94
C ILE A 66 -5.01 -1.37 17.41
N PHE A 67 -4.40 -2.50 17.78
CA PHE A 67 -3.95 -2.76 19.14
C PHE A 67 -2.94 -1.71 19.62
N HIS A 68 -2.00 -1.32 18.76
CA HIS A 68 -1.01 -0.29 19.07
C HIS A 68 -1.67 1.05 19.35
N LEU A 69 -2.66 1.46 18.54
CA LEU A 69 -3.41 2.70 18.73
C LEU A 69 -4.23 2.67 20.03
N VAL A 70 -4.93 1.56 20.32
CA VAL A 70 -5.73 1.42 21.55
C VAL A 70 -4.86 1.44 22.80
N LEU A 71 -3.71 0.76 22.78
CA LEU A 71 -2.78 0.72 23.92
C LEU A 71 -2.03 2.04 24.12
N ASN A 72 -1.87 2.85 23.07
CA ASN A 72 -1.14 4.11 23.11
C ASN A 72 -2.02 5.31 22.70
N PRO A 73 -3.09 5.62 23.46
CA PRO A 73 -4.11 6.59 23.05
C PRO A 73 -3.54 8.00 22.80
N LYS A 74 -2.50 8.39 23.54
CA LYS A 74 -1.82 9.68 23.32
C LYS A 74 -1.14 9.77 21.95
N ASN A 75 -0.52 8.67 21.51
CA ASN A 75 0.09 8.61 20.18
C ASN A 75 -0.98 8.45 19.10
N ALA A 76 -2.03 7.66 19.39
CA ALA A 76 -3.16 7.47 18.48
C ALA A 76 -3.86 8.78 18.11
N VAL A 77 -4.07 9.69 19.08
CA VAL A 77 -4.64 11.02 18.78
C VAL A 77 -3.76 11.80 17.80
N ARG A 78 -2.42 11.78 17.94
CA ARG A 78 -1.52 12.44 16.98
C ARG A 78 -1.59 11.80 15.60
N THR A 79 -1.62 10.48 15.53
CA THR A 79 -1.81 9.74 14.27
C THR A 79 -3.13 10.10 13.62
N LEU A 80 -4.24 10.11 14.37
CA LEU A 80 -5.56 10.48 13.86
C LEU A 80 -5.62 11.93 13.38
N ILE A 81 -4.97 12.86 14.07
CA ILE A 81 -4.86 14.25 13.62
C ILE A 81 -4.11 14.30 12.28
N SER A 82 -3.02 13.56 12.12
CA SER A 82 -2.25 13.54 10.87
C SER A 82 -3.07 12.95 9.70
N ILE A 83 -3.79 11.84 9.93
CA ILE A 83 -4.68 11.23 8.95
C ILE A 83 -5.81 12.20 8.59
N GLY A 84 -6.42 12.85 9.59
CA GLY A 84 -7.47 13.85 9.39
C GLY A 84 -6.97 15.02 8.55
N ALA A 85 -5.76 15.52 8.80
CA ALA A 85 -5.15 16.58 8.01
C ALA A 85 -4.94 16.14 6.54
N LEU A 86 -4.48 14.91 6.31
CA LEU A 86 -4.33 14.37 4.94
C LEU A 86 -5.68 14.23 4.23
N ILE A 87 -6.73 13.80 4.94
CA ILE A 87 -8.09 13.74 4.37
C ILE A 87 -8.57 15.14 3.99
N VAL A 88 -8.37 16.14 4.84
CA VAL A 88 -8.73 17.54 4.54
C VAL A 88 -7.99 18.02 3.29
N ILE A 89 -6.68 17.77 3.19
CA ILE A 89 -5.89 18.12 2.00
C ILE A 89 -6.43 17.41 0.76
N ALA A 90 -6.75 16.12 0.85
CA ALA A 90 -7.30 15.36 -0.27
C ALA A 90 -8.66 15.93 -0.73
N LEU A 91 -9.55 16.28 0.19
CA LEU A 91 -10.85 16.89 -0.12
C LEU A 91 -10.69 18.26 -0.78
N ILE A 92 -9.79 19.11 -0.27
CA ILE A 92 -9.48 20.41 -0.88
C ILE A 92 -8.91 20.20 -2.29
N SER A 93 -7.97 19.29 -2.45
CA SER A 93 -7.31 19.01 -3.74
C SER A 93 -8.31 18.50 -4.77
N TYR A 94 -9.21 17.60 -4.38
CA TYR A 94 -10.28 17.09 -5.23
C TYR A 94 -11.30 18.18 -5.59
N SER A 95 -11.59 19.10 -4.66
CA SER A 95 -12.44 20.25 -4.92
C SER A 95 -11.82 21.20 -5.95
N LEU A 96 -10.50 21.36 -5.94
CA LEU A 96 -9.76 22.22 -6.88
C LEU A 96 -9.57 21.57 -8.26
N ALA A 97 -9.53 20.24 -8.34
CA ALA A 97 -9.33 19.51 -9.59
C ALA A 97 -10.41 19.84 -10.63
N ASP A 98 -10.04 19.96 -11.90
CA ASP A 98 -10.99 20.09 -13.01
C ASP A 98 -11.33 18.69 -13.57
N GLY A 99 -12.61 18.47 -13.84
CA GLY A 99 -13.12 17.23 -14.43
C GLY A 99 -13.45 17.36 -15.92
N THR A 100 -13.18 18.52 -16.54
CA THR A 100 -13.50 18.79 -17.94
C THR A 100 -12.61 17.95 -18.85
N PRO A 101 -13.17 17.09 -19.74
CA PRO A 101 -12.39 16.32 -20.70
C PRO A 101 -11.42 17.19 -21.49
N MET A 102 -10.18 16.72 -21.62
CA MET A 102 -9.12 17.48 -22.27
C MET A 102 -9.01 17.10 -23.74
N GLU A 103 -8.63 18.06 -24.58
CA GLU A 103 -8.26 17.80 -25.97
C GLU A 103 -6.88 17.12 -26.02
N LEU A 104 -6.87 15.79 -25.95
CA LEU A 104 -5.66 14.97 -25.94
C LEU A 104 -5.33 14.50 -27.36
N GLY A 105 -4.41 15.20 -28.02
CA GLY A 105 -3.98 14.85 -29.38
C GLY A 105 -3.46 13.41 -29.48
N GLY A 106 -4.06 12.61 -30.37
CA GLY A 106 -3.67 11.22 -30.63
C GLY A 106 -4.11 10.22 -29.56
N TYR A 107 -4.92 10.61 -28.59
CA TYR A 107 -5.48 9.72 -27.59
C TYR A 107 -6.90 9.29 -27.96
N GLU A 108 -7.09 8.00 -28.26
CA GLU A 108 -8.40 7.40 -28.56
C GLU A 108 -8.93 6.51 -27.41
N GLY A 109 -8.27 6.54 -26.25
CA GLY A 109 -8.66 5.73 -25.10
C GLY A 109 -9.89 6.26 -24.35
N SER A 110 -10.44 5.43 -23.46
CA SER A 110 -11.67 5.73 -22.72
C SER A 110 -11.46 6.48 -21.39
N ASP A 111 -10.21 6.76 -20.98
CA ASP A 111 -9.92 7.24 -19.62
C ASP A 111 -9.95 8.77 -19.50
N ASN A 112 -10.17 9.51 -20.59
CA ASN A 112 -10.37 10.95 -20.59
C ASN A 112 -11.79 11.31 -20.11
N VAL A 113 -12.14 10.87 -18.91
CA VAL A 113 -13.46 11.03 -18.30
C VAL A 113 -13.35 11.79 -16.98
N PRO A 114 -14.41 12.51 -16.56
CA PRO A 114 -14.35 13.40 -15.40
C PRO A 114 -13.86 12.78 -14.10
N SER A 115 -14.17 11.50 -13.85
CA SER A 115 -13.71 10.79 -12.65
C SER A 115 -12.20 10.63 -12.59
N MET A 116 -11.58 10.22 -13.70
CA MET A 116 -10.12 10.06 -13.79
C MET A 116 -9.41 11.40 -13.74
N LEU A 117 -9.98 12.43 -14.40
CA LEU A 117 -9.44 13.78 -14.39
C LEU A 117 -9.49 14.42 -13.01
N LYS A 118 -10.61 14.28 -12.31
CA LYS A 118 -10.74 14.71 -10.91
C LYS A 118 -9.75 14.00 -10.00
N LEU A 119 -9.57 12.68 -10.17
CA LEU A 119 -8.63 11.90 -9.39
C LEU A 119 -7.17 12.34 -9.65
N ALA A 120 -6.77 12.42 -10.91
CA ALA A 120 -5.44 12.86 -11.31
C ALA A 120 -5.15 14.30 -10.85
N GLY A 121 -6.11 15.21 -11.03
CA GLY A 121 -6.02 16.59 -10.55
C GLY A 121 -5.91 16.66 -9.03
N ALA A 122 -6.65 15.82 -8.29
CA ALA A 122 -6.56 15.76 -6.83
C ALA A 122 -5.17 15.31 -6.36
N PHE A 123 -4.57 14.31 -7.03
CA PHE A 123 -3.18 13.92 -6.74
C PHE A 123 -2.19 15.05 -7.05
N LEU A 124 -2.39 15.77 -8.15
CA LEU A 124 -1.51 16.86 -8.55
C LEU A 124 -1.57 18.03 -7.55
N TYR A 125 -2.77 18.56 -7.29
CA TYR A 125 -2.99 19.60 -6.29
C TYR A 125 -2.55 19.17 -4.89
N GLY A 126 -2.84 17.93 -4.50
CA GLY A 126 -2.42 17.38 -3.21
C GLY A 126 -0.91 17.37 -3.07
N THR A 127 -0.19 16.97 -4.12
CA THR A 127 1.27 17.01 -4.15
C THR A 127 1.79 18.43 -4.03
N TYR A 128 1.21 19.40 -4.75
CA TYR A 128 1.62 20.81 -4.68
C TYR A 128 1.40 21.41 -3.29
N ILE A 129 0.24 21.14 -2.68
CA ILE A 129 -0.07 21.61 -1.32
C ILE A 129 0.91 20.99 -0.31
N LEU A 130 1.13 19.68 -0.38
CA LEU A 130 2.06 18.98 0.52
C LEU A 130 3.49 19.48 0.33
N LEU A 131 3.93 19.73 -0.91
CA LEU A 131 5.25 20.29 -1.19
C LEU A 131 5.41 21.67 -0.54
N ALA A 132 4.41 22.55 -0.68
CA ALA A 132 4.43 23.86 -0.04
C ALA A 132 4.48 23.76 1.50
N VAL A 133 3.70 22.84 2.08
CA VAL A 133 3.72 22.56 3.52
C VAL A 133 5.09 22.07 3.98
N VAL A 134 5.71 21.13 3.25
CA VAL A 134 7.04 20.60 3.58
C VAL A 134 8.12 21.68 3.51
N VAL A 135 8.16 22.45 2.42
CA VAL A 135 9.12 23.56 2.27
C VAL A 135 8.92 24.58 3.39
N GLY A 136 7.68 24.99 3.66
CA GLY A 136 7.36 25.90 4.76
C GLY A 136 7.79 25.37 6.12
N ALA A 137 7.54 24.09 6.40
CA ALA A 137 7.93 23.45 7.66
C ALA A 137 9.45 23.41 7.84
N ILE A 138 10.21 23.12 6.78
CA ILE A 138 11.68 23.14 6.80
C ILE A 138 12.18 24.55 7.11
N LEU A 139 11.69 25.57 6.40
CA LEU A 139 12.09 26.96 6.62
C LEU A 139 11.80 27.43 8.05
N VAL A 140 10.60 27.15 8.56
CA VAL A 140 10.22 27.48 9.94
C VAL A 140 11.11 26.74 10.94
N SER A 141 11.42 25.48 10.69
CA SER A 141 12.31 24.69 11.55
C SER A 141 13.70 25.33 11.64
N GLU A 142 14.32 25.65 10.50
CA GLU A 142 15.65 26.27 10.47
C GLU A 142 15.67 27.64 11.14
N VAL A 143 14.69 28.50 10.85
CA VAL A 143 14.59 29.82 11.50
C VAL A 143 14.40 29.68 13.01
N SER A 144 13.55 28.75 13.46
CA SER A 144 13.29 28.54 14.89
C SER A 144 14.52 28.07 15.69
N LYS A 145 15.47 27.38 15.04
CA LYS A 145 16.73 26.96 15.66
C LYS A 145 17.68 28.13 15.90
N VAL A 146 17.61 29.19 15.09
CA VAL A 146 18.45 30.40 15.28
C VAL A 146 18.04 31.18 16.53
N PHE A 147 16.76 31.10 16.90
CA PHE A 147 16.20 31.81 18.06
C PHE A 147 16.10 30.96 19.34
N LYS A 148 16.58 29.71 19.31
CA LYS A 148 16.72 28.83 20.47
C LYS A 148 18.18 28.73 20.88
#